data_AF-A0A352W5L3-F1
#
_entry.id   AF-A0A352W5L3-F1
#
_cell.length_a   1.000
_cell.length_b   1.000
_cell.length_c   1.000
_cell.angle_alpha   90.00
_cell.angle_beta   90.00
_cell.angle_gamma   90.00
#
_symmetry.space_group_name_H-M   'P 1'
#
loop_
_entity.id
_entity.type
_entity.pdbx_description
1 polymer ?
#
loop_
_entity_poly.entity_id
_entity_poly.type
_entity_poly.pdbx_seq_one_letter_code
_entity_poly.pdbx_strand_id
1 'polypeptide(L)'
;MTTFRFSPRPNRAAEIHWQEWSNTAFDAARQADKPVLLNLTAVWCHWCHVMDETSWSDPEIIAALNENFIAVRVDADQNPHIQDRYLSGGWPTNAFLSPDGDVLLSGTYIPPTQMKLYIKTVLKSWHGREERAKIQSRLAEEAERVRQAERKARALAAQESGTGAPAAKEVTGTILRAIQAAYDTVYGGFGRAPKFPHPDAIAFLLNTFMASQDQDVLVMATDTLDHMNASELWDAVEGGFFRYATKRDWSTPHYEKMLSGNAGQLDNLVAAWQVTKNPQY
;
A
#
# COMPACT_ATOMS: atom_id res chain seq x y z
N MET A 1 28.31 1.12 -1.78
CA MET A 1 27.73 2.37 -2.28
C MET A 1 26.42 2.00 -2.94
N THR A 2 25.31 2.32 -2.30
CA THR A 2 24.00 2.02 -2.88
C THR A 2 23.69 3.12 -3.86
N THR A 3 23.70 2.78 -5.14
CA THR A 3 23.35 3.71 -6.19
C THR A 3 21.83 3.76 -6.25
N PHE A 4 21.23 4.83 -5.72
CA PHE A 4 19.81 5.07 -5.90
C PHE A 4 19.48 5.05 -7.39
N ARG A 5 18.40 4.33 -7.74
CA ARG A 5 17.89 4.32 -9.10
C ARG A 5 16.85 5.43 -9.23
N PHE A 6 17.08 6.30 -10.20
CA PHE A 6 16.18 7.38 -10.59
C PHE A 6 15.61 7.09 -11.98
N SER A 7 14.68 7.93 -12.42
CA SER A 7 14.24 7.91 -13.82
C SER A 7 15.44 7.83 -14.79
N PRO A 8 15.36 7.00 -15.84
CA PRO A 8 16.37 6.97 -16.90
C PRO A 8 16.36 8.24 -17.77
N ARG A 9 15.34 9.10 -17.66
CA ARG A 9 15.27 10.37 -18.38
C ARG A 9 16.04 11.47 -17.64
N PRO A 10 16.53 12.52 -18.33
CA PRO A 10 17.22 13.63 -17.68
C PRO A 10 16.40 14.23 -16.54
N ASN A 11 17.01 14.32 -15.36
CA ASN A 11 16.39 14.83 -14.15
C ASN A 11 17.48 15.33 -13.18
N ARG A 12 17.05 16.03 -12.13
CA ARG A 12 17.90 16.60 -11.07
C ARG A 12 17.62 15.97 -9.70
N ALA A 13 16.88 14.87 -9.65
CA ALA A 13 16.46 14.23 -8.40
C ALA A 13 17.65 13.82 -7.52
N ALA A 14 18.79 13.48 -8.11
CA ALA A 14 20.02 13.13 -7.40
C ALA A 14 20.69 14.31 -6.67
N GLU A 15 20.26 15.56 -6.91
CA GLU A 15 20.76 16.74 -6.19
C GLU A 15 20.17 16.86 -4.77
N ILE A 16 19.11 16.12 -4.46
CA ILE A 16 18.64 15.96 -3.08
C ILE A 16 19.63 15.06 -2.34
N HIS A 17 19.96 15.41 -1.11
CA HIS A 17 20.89 14.68 -0.24
C HIS A 17 20.26 13.40 0.32
N TRP A 18 19.90 12.48 -0.57
CA TRP A 18 19.29 11.20 -0.23
C TRP A 18 20.22 10.33 0.62
N GLN A 19 19.63 9.75 1.65
CA GLN A 19 20.24 8.74 2.51
C GLN A 19 19.48 7.42 2.39
N GLU A 20 20.16 6.34 2.74
CA GLU A 20 19.50 5.04 2.86
C GLU A 20 18.71 4.96 4.15
N TRP A 21 17.70 4.09 4.16
CA TRP A 21 17.01 3.75 5.38
C TRP A 21 17.97 3.12 6.39
N SER A 22 18.20 3.81 7.49
CA SER A 22 19.13 3.37 8.53
C SER A 22 18.84 4.09 9.85
N ASN A 23 19.21 3.46 10.97
CA ASN A 23 19.18 4.13 12.27
C ASN A 23 19.99 5.43 12.26
N THR A 24 21.11 5.47 11.54
CA THR A 24 21.96 6.65 11.38
C THR A 24 21.20 7.84 10.78
N ALA A 25 20.34 7.62 9.77
CA ALA A 25 19.54 8.69 9.18
C ALA A 25 18.53 9.28 10.20
N PHE A 26 17.87 8.41 10.97
CA PHE A 26 16.94 8.84 12.02
C PHE A 26 17.63 9.46 13.24
N ASP A 27 18.84 8.99 13.59
CA ASP A 27 19.68 9.62 14.61
C ASP A 27 20.10 11.03 14.18
N ALA A 28 20.48 11.21 12.91
CA ALA A 28 20.80 12.52 12.34
C ALA A 28 19.57 13.45 12.34
N ALA A 29 18.39 12.91 12.05
CA ALA A 29 17.13 13.65 12.12
C ALA A 29 16.84 14.15 13.55
N ARG A 30 17.06 13.28 14.56
CA ARG A 30 16.93 13.65 15.98
C ARG A 30 17.94 14.72 16.39
N GLN A 31 19.20 14.57 16.02
CA GLN A 31 20.26 15.52 16.36
C GLN A 31 20.06 16.89 15.71
N ALA A 32 19.56 16.92 14.47
CA ALA A 32 19.31 18.15 13.73
C ALA A 32 17.94 18.79 14.04
N ASP A 33 17.09 18.14 14.85
CA ASP A 33 15.66 18.46 15.03
C ASP A 33 14.92 18.69 13.70
N LYS A 34 15.17 17.79 12.72
CA LYS A 34 14.57 17.85 11.38
C LYS A 34 13.62 16.68 11.15
N PRO A 35 12.47 16.89 10.49
CA PRO A 35 11.64 15.80 10.02
C PRO A 35 12.37 14.97 8.94
N VAL A 36 11.91 13.74 8.75
CA VAL A 36 12.41 12.84 7.70
C VAL A 36 11.44 12.87 6.52
N LEU A 37 11.95 12.98 5.29
CA LEU A 37 11.17 12.65 4.10
C LEU A 37 11.53 11.22 3.70
N LEU A 38 10.60 10.28 3.81
CA LEU A 38 10.71 8.95 3.23
C LEU A 38 10.07 8.93 1.84
N ASN A 39 10.87 8.64 0.81
CA ASN A 39 10.40 8.36 -0.53
C ASN A 39 10.53 6.85 -0.82
N LEU A 40 9.39 6.15 -0.86
CA LEU A 40 9.30 4.79 -1.36
C LEU A 40 9.15 4.82 -2.89
N THR A 41 10.07 4.14 -3.58
CA THR A 41 10.13 4.09 -5.04
C THR A 41 10.29 2.65 -5.52
N ALA A 42 10.02 2.39 -6.79
CA ALA A 42 10.32 1.12 -7.44
C ALA A 42 10.82 1.40 -8.87
N VAL A 43 11.73 0.56 -9.37
CA VAL A 43 12.39 0.79 -10.67
C VAL A 43 11.41 0.71 -11.86
N TRP A 44 10.34 -0.05 -11.72
CA TRP A 44 9.30 -0.21 -12.75
C TRP A 44 8.19 0.85 -12.64
N CYS A 45 8.17 1.67 -11.58
CA CYS A 45 7.07 2.57 -11.27
C CYS A 45 7.09 3.82 -12.14
N HIS A 46 6.11 3.94 -13.03
CA HIS A 46 5.97 5.10 -13.92
C HIS A 46 5.89 6.42 -13.17
N TRP A 47 5.02 6.53 -12.17
CA TRP A 47 4.82 7.77 -11.41
C TRP A 47 6.02 8.15 -10.55
N CYS A 48 6.86 7.16 -10.18
CA CYS A 48 8.11 7.41 -9.48
C CYS A 48 9.09 8.12 -10.42
N HIS A 49 9.18 7.68 -11.67
CA HIS A 49 9.96 8.36 -12.70
C HIS A 49 9.43 9.75 -13.03
N VAL A 50 8.11 9.90 -13.18
CA VAL A 50 7.49 11.23 -13.39
C VAL A 50 7.82 12.16 -12.23
N MET A 51 7.79 11.67 -10.99
CA MET A 51 8.13 12.49 -9.82
C MET A 51 9.62 12.86 -9.77
N ASP A 52 10.52 11.94 -10.14
CA ASP A 52 11.95 12.21 -10.28
C ASP A 52 12.18 13.32 -11.33
N GLU A 53 11.53 13.23 -12.49
CA GLU A 53 11.62 14.18 -13.61
C GLU A 53 10.99 15.55 -13.33
N THR A 54 10.07 15.63 -12.35
CA THR A 54 9.30 16.85 -12.06
C THR A 54 9.59 17.38 -10.65
N SER A 55 8.87 16.89 -9.63
CA SER A 55 8.92 17.42 -8.26
C SER A 55 10.30 17.33 -7.64
N TRP A 56 11.02 16.23 -7.83
CA TRP A 56 12.39 16.08 -7.33
C TRP A 56 13.43 16.78 -8.18
N SER A 57 13.04 17.30 -9.35
CA SER A 57 13.90 18.12 -10.21
C SER A 57 13.65 19.62 -10.08
N ASP A 58 12.68 20.05 -9.27
CA ASP A 58 12.39 21.46 -9.03
C ASP A 58 13.43 22.08 -8.07
N PRO A 59 14.14 23.15 -8.48
CA PRO A 59 15.22 23.72 -7.68
C PRO A 59 14.80 24.23 -6.30
N GLU A 60 13.58 24.74 -6.16
CA GLU A 60 13.07 25.24 -4.87
C GLU A 60 12.75 24.07 -3.94
N ILE A 61 12.23 22.97 -4.48
CA ILE A 61 11.98 21.74 -3.71
C ILE A 61 13.31 21.14 -3.26
N ILE A 62 14.30 21.00 -4.15
CA ILE A 62 15.62 20.47 -3.82
C ILE A 62 16.26 21.27 -2.68
N ALA A 63 16.28 22.60 -2.80
CA ALA A 63 16.84 23.48 -1.78
C ALA A 63 16.11 23.33 -0.44
N ALA A 64 14.78 23.36 -0.46
CA ALA A 64 13.98 23.24 0.76
C ALA A 64 14.17 21.88 1.45
N LEU A 65 14.27 20.79 0.70
CA LEU A 65 14.51 19.45 1.25
C LEU A 65 15.91 19.33 1.86
N ASN A 66 16.95 19.76 1.15
CA ASN A 66 18.33 19.70 1.63
C ASN A 66 18.55 20.55 2.87
N GLU A 67 17.86 21.68 2.99
CA GLU A 67 17.96 22.57 4.14
C GLU A 67 17.17 22.04 5.34
N ASN A 68 15.96 21.52 5.14
CA ASN A 68 15.00 21.34 6.24
C ASN A 68 14.67 19.88 6.60
N PHE A 69 15.08 18.90 5.80
CA PHE A 69 14.72 17.50 5.99
C PHE A 69 15.93 16.58 5.99
N ILE A 70 15.81 15.43 6.65
CA ILE A 70 16.62 14.26 6.32
C ILE A 70 15.88 13.47 5.24
N ALA A 71 16.38 13.50 4.01
CA ALA A 71 15.75 12.80 2.89
C ALA A 71 16.23 11.34 2.83
N VAL A 72 15.31 10.40 2.90
CA VAL A 72 15.55 8.96 2.84
C VAL A 72 14.83 8.39 1.62
N ARG A 73 15.56 7.67 0.76
CA ARG A 73 15.00 7.01 -0.41
C ARG A 73 15.14 5.50 -0.27
N VAL A 74 14.07 4.78 -0.58
CA VAL A 74 14.00 3.33 -0.39
C VAL A 74 13.39 2.68 -1.64
N ASP A 75 14.10 1.68 -2.17
CA ASP A 75 13.53 0.77 -3.14
C ASP A 75 12.60 -0.22 -2.42
N ALA A 76 11.32 -0.15 -2.75
CA ALA A 76 10.25 -0.90 -2.11
C ALA A 76 10.40 -2.42 -2.31
N ASP A 77 10.89 -2.84 -3.49
CA ASP A 77 11.10 -4.27 -3.81
C ASP A 77 12.24 -4.86 -2.96
N GLN A 78 13.25 -4.04 -2.62
CA GLN A 78 14.36 -4.47 -1.78
C GLN A 78 14.04 -4.40 -0.28
N ASN A 79 13.03 -3.62 0.12
CA ASN A 79 12.69 -3.40 1.51
C ASN A 79 11.17 -3.51 1.77
N PRO A 80 10.57 -4.70 1.56
CA PRO A 80 9.13 -4.89 1.66
C PRO A 80 8.58 -4.56 3.06
N HIS A 81 9.35 -4.81 4.11
CA HIS A 81 8.96 -4.48 5.48
C HIS A 81 8.78 -2.96 5.73
N ILE A 82 9.55 -2.11 5.06
CA ILE A 82 9.41 -0.64 5.16
C ILE A 82 8.18 -0.21 4.37
N GLN A 83 8.01 -0.80 3.17
CA GLN A 83 6.83 -0.58 2.35
C GLN A 83 5.55 -0.93 3.12
N ASP A 84 5.46 -2.10 3.73
CA ASP A 84 4.25 -2.55 4.43
C ASP A 84 3.84 -1.59 5.56
N ARG A 85 4.82 -0.93 6.19
CA ARG A 85 4.59 0.06 7.23
C ARG A 85 4.13 1.42 6.69
N TYR A 86 4.71 1.88 5.58
CA TYR A 86 4.57 3.27 5.15
C TYR A 86 3.79 3.48 3.86
N LEU A 87 3.50 2.44 3.08
CA LEU A 87 2.80 2.54 1.81
C LEU A 87 1.42 3.18 1.99
N SER A 88 1.21 4.31 1.32
CA SER A 88 0.01 5.13 1.47
C SER A 88 -0.83 5.10 0.20
N GLY A 89 -1.28 3.91 -0.20
CA GLY A 89 -2.17 3.69 -1.34
C GLY A 89 -1.49 3.42 -2.69
N GLY A 90 -0.16 3.58 -2.80
CA GLY A 90 0.57 3.24 -4.03
C GLY A 90 1.98 3.84 -4.10
N TRP A 91 2.62 3.74 -5.27
CA TRP A 91 3.95 4.29 -5.52
C TRP A 91 3.89 5.50 -6.49
N PRO A 92 4.79 6.49 -6.34
CA PRO A 92 5.69 6.65 -5.20
C PRO A 92 4.87 6.93 -3.94
N THR A 93 5.37 6.53 -2.76
CA THR A 93 4.83 7.04 -1.50
C THR A 93 5.82 8.02 -0.90
N ASN A 94 5.33 9.18 -0.51
CA ASN A 94 6.08 10.25 0.11
C ASN A 94 5.53 10.48 1.51
N ALA A 95 6.21 9.92 2.50
CA ALA A 95 5.84 10.04 3.90
C ALA A 95 6.79 11.01 4.60
N PHE A 96 6.24 12.11 5.12
CA PHE A 96 6.93 13.00 6.02
C PHE A 96 6.79 12.47 7.43
N LEU A 97 7.92 12.14 8.06
CA LEU A 97 7.98 11.44 9.33
C LEU A 97 8.59 12.31 10.43
N SER A 98 8.20 12.03 11.67
CA SER A 98 9.00 12.41 12.83
C SER A 98 10.35 11.66 12.81
N PRO A 99 11.36 12.13 13.55
CA PRO A 99 12.61 11.40 13.77
C PRO A 99 12.45 10.04 14.48
N ASP A 100 11.26 9.76 15.02
CA ASP A 100 10.89 8.47 15.62
C ASP A 100 10.15 7.55 14.62
N GLY A 101 9.92 8.04 13.39
CA GLY A 101 9.30 7.27 12.31
C GLY A 101 7.78 7.34 12.27
N ASP A 102 7.16 8.28 12.98
CA ASP A 102 5.71 8.48 12.94
C ASP A 102 5.29 9.31 11.72
N VAL A 103 4.21 8.94 11.04
CA VAL A 103 3.74 9.65 9.85
C VAL A 103 3.06 10.97 10.23
N LEU A 104 3.63 12.08 9.77
CA LEU A 104 3.07 13.43 9.92
C LEU A 104 2.11 13.76 8.77
N LEU A 105 2.51 13.40 7.55
CA LEU A 105 1.77 13.62 6.31
C LEU A 105 2.24 12.62 5.26
N SER A 106 1.34 12.05 4.47
CA SER A 106 1.69 11.18 3.35
C SER A 106 0.93 11.56 2.08
N GLY A 107 1.52 11.21 0.94
CA GLY A 107 0.84 11.28 -0.36
C GLY A 107 1.55 10.39 -1.38
N THR A 108 0.85 10.07 -2.47
CA THR A 108 1.43 9.27 -3.55
C THR A 108 2.23 10.16 -4.52
N TYR A 109 1.85 10.22 -5.79
CA TYR A 109 2.37 11.24 -6.70
C TYR A 109 1.89 12.63 -6.26
N ILE A 110 2.84 13.54 -6.02
CA ILE A 110 2.55 14.91 -5.63
C ILE A 110 3.24 15.84 -6.65
N PRO A 111 2.49 16.62 -7.45
CA PRO A 111 3.08 17.53 -8.43
C PRO A 111 3.82 18.71 -7.75
N PRO A 112 4.73 19.39 -8.45
CA PRO A 112 5.66 20.36 -7.84
C PRO A 112 4.96 21.46 -7.02
N THR A 113 3.89 22.05 -7.55
CA THR A 113 3.14 23.12 -6.86
C THR A 113 2.52 22.64 -5.54
N GLN A 114 2.02 21.40 -5.51
CA GLN A 114 1.47 20.80 -4.30
C GLN A 114 2.58 20.37 -3.34
N MET A 115 3.71 19.85 -3.84
CA MET A 115 4.84 19.46 -3.00
C MET A 115 5.38 20.65 -2.20
N LYS A 116 5.45 21.84 -2.81
CA LYS A 116 5.80 23.08 -2.10
C LYS A 116 4.82 23.40 -0.95
N LEU A 117 3.53 23.11 -1.12
CA LEU A 117 2.53 23.26 -0.05
C LEU A 117 2.68 22.21 1.04
N TYR A 118 2.99 20.95 0.68
CA TYR A 118 3.27 19.87 1.63
C TYR A 118 4.46 20.23 2.51
N ILE A 119 5.58 20.63 1.91
CA ILE A 119 6.80 21.06 2.62
C ILE A 119 6.47 22.21 3.58
N LYS A 120 5.80 23.26 3.11
CA LYS A 120 5.40 24.40 3.96
C LYS A 120 4.51 23.98 5.13
N THR A 121 3.56 23.08 4.89
CA THR A 121 2.63 22.59 5.91
C THR A 121 3.39 21.81 6.98
N VAL A 122 4.25 20.87 6.57
CA VAL A 122 5.04 20.06 7.50
C VAL A 122 5.97 20.94 8.33
N LEU A 123 6.69 21.89 7.71
CA LEU A 123 7.59 22.78 8.44
C LEU A 123 6.86 23.73 9.39
N LYS A 124 5.71 24.27 8.98
CA LYS A 124 4.86 25.09 9.86
C LYS A 124 4.45 24.29 11.09
N SER A 125 3.99 23.04 10.88
CA SER A 125 3.60 22.17 11.98
C SER A 125 4.77 21.70 12.84
N TRP A 126 5.95 21.52 12.25
CA TRP A 126 7.15 21.07 12.94
C TRP A 126 7.74 22.16 13.85
N HIS A 127 7.78 23.40 13.38
CA HIS A 127 8.33 24.53 14.15
C HIS A 127 7.28 25.28 14.99
N GLY A 128 5.99 25.14 14.69
CA GLY A 128 4.89 25.68 15.48
C GLY A 128 4.72 24.91 16.79
N ARG A 129 4.92 25.56 17.94
CA ARG A 129 4.82 24.90 19.26
C ARG A 129 3.45 24.26 19.50
N GLU A 130 2.38 24.96 19.16
CA GLU A 130 1.01 24.48 19.38
C GLU A 130 0.65 23.34 18.42
N GLU A 131 0.99 23.48 17.14
CA GLU A 131 0.77 22.47 16.11
C GLU A 131 1.58 21.19 16.39
N ARG A 132 2.86 21.33 16.77
CA ARG A 132 3.73 20.19 17.13
C ARG A 132 3.15 19.44 18.34
N ALA A 133 2.68 20.15 19.37
CA ALA A 133 2.05 19.53 20.53
C ALA A 133 0.77 18.77 20.17
N LYS A 134 -0.07 19.33 19.28
CA LYS A 134 -1.28 18.66 18.79
C LYS A 134 -0.95 17.38 18.02
N ILE A 135 0.08 17.41 17.16
CA ILE A 135 0.54 16.23 16.42
C ILE A 135 1.07 15.17 17.38
N GLN A 136 1.93 15.55 18.33
CA GLN A 136 2.48 14.62 19.33
C GLN A 136 1.39 13.96 20.18
N SER A 137 0.37 14.73 20.61
CA SER A 137 -0.77 14.16 21.33
C SER A 137 -1.53 13.14 20.49
N ARG A 138 -1.81 13.47 19.22
CA ARG A 138 -2.50 12.54 18.30
C ARG A 138 -1.70 11.26 18.09
N LEU A 139 -0.40 11.37 17.85
CA LEU A 139 0.49 10.22 17.64
C LEU A 139 0.57 9.36 18.91
N ALA A 140 0.63 9.97 20.09
CA ALA A 140 0.62 9.24 21.36
C ALA A 140 -0.69 8.48 21.60
N GLU A 141 -1.84 9.10 21.29
CA GLU A 141 -3.15 8.45 21.35
C GLU A 141 -3.26 7.27 20.37
N GLU A 142 -2.76 7.43 19.14
CA GLU A 142 -2.75 6.37 18.14
C GLU A 142 -1.84 5.20 18.55
N ALA A 143 -0.63 5.49 19.02
CA ALA A 143 0.27 4.48 19.55
C ALA A 143 -0.35 3.71 20.72
N GLU A 144 -1.08 4.38 21.60
CA GLU A 144 -1.78 3.72 22.70
C GLU A 144 -2.93 2.83 22.20
N ARG A 145 -3.70 3.27 21.19
CA ARG A 145 -4.73 2.43 20.55
C ARG A 145 -4.13 1.17 19.93
N VAL A 146 -2.99 1.29 19.24
CA VAL A 146 -2.29 0.13 18.65
C VAL A 146 -1.84 -0.83 19.75
N ARG A 147 -1.20 -0.34 20.82
CA ARG A 147 -0.81 -1.18 21.96
C ARG A 147 -2.00 -1.87 22.61
N GLN A 148 -3.14 -1.19 22.75
CA GLN A 148 -4.36 -1.79 23.29
C GLN A 148 -4.89 -2.89 22.37
N ALA A 149 -4.89 -2.67 21.06
CA ALA A 149 -5.28 -3.68 20.08
C ALA A 149 -4.35 -4.90 20.13
N GLU A 150 -3.04 -4.70 20.18
CA GLU A 150 -2.06 -5.78 20.31
C GLU A 150 -2.21 -6.55 21.63
N ARG A 151 -2.44 -5.87 22.75
CA ARG A 151 -2.72 -6.52 24.05
C ARG A 151 -3.99 -7.35 23.99
N LYS A 152 -5.04 -6.83 23.37
CA LYS A 152 -6.31 -7.55 23.17
C LYS A 152 -6.11 -8.77 22.28
N ALA A 153 -5.37 -8.64 21.18
CA ALA A 153 -5.04 -9.74 20.28
C ALA A 153 -4.22 -10.83 20.97
N ARG A 154 -3.21 -10.46 21.78
CA ARG A 154 -2.42 -11.40 22.58
C ARG A 154 -3.25 -12.09 23.66
N ALA A 155 -4.16 -11.36 24.32
CA ALA A 155 -5.07 -11.93 25.30
C ALA A 155 -6.02 -12.96 24.66
N LEU A 156 -6.57 -12.66 23.48
CA LEU A 156 -7.38 -13.59 22.70
C LEU A 156 -6.58 -14.84 22.30
N ALA A 157 -5.36 -14.68 21.78
CA ALA A 157 -4.49 -15.80 21.41
C ALA A 157 -4.09 -16.69 22.60
N ALA A 158 -3.87 -16.10 23.79
CA ALA A 158 -3.60 -16.84 25.01
C ALA A 158 -4.82 -17.59 25.56
N GLN A 159 -6.04 -17.11 25.25
CA GLN A 159 -7.29 -17.78 25.61
C GLN A 159 -7.59 -18.99 24.72
N GLU A 160 -7.12 -18.98 23.47
CA GLU A 160 -7.25 -20.09 22.51
C GLU A 160 -6.36 -21.30 22.82
N SER A 161 -5.37 -21.15 23.71
CA SER A 161 -4.52 -22.27 24.16
C SER A 161 -5.26 -23.29 25.05
N GLY A 162 -6.50 -22.99 25.47
CA GLY A 162 -7.25 -23.77 26.47
C GLY A 162 -8.48 -24.55 25.98
N THR A 163 -9.21 -24.10 24.95
CA THR A 163 -10.40 -24.79 24.42
C THR A 163 -10.73 -24.27 23.01
N GLY A 164 -10.94 -25.17 22.04
CA GLY A 164 -11.01 -24.85 20.62
C GLY A 164 -12.17 -23.95 20.14
N ALA A 165 -11.84 -23.07 19.19
CA ALA A 165 -12.64 -22.61 18.03
C ALA A 165 -14.00 -21.86 18.19
N PRO A 166 -14.12 -20.81 19.03
CA PRO A 166 -15.18 -19.80 18.86
C PRO A 166 -14.70 -18.48 18.21
N ALA A 167 -13.48 -18.02 18.50
CA ALA A 167 -12.97 -16.73 18.03
C ALA A 167 -12.65 -16.73 16.52
N ALA A 168 -12.15 -17.84 15.98
CA ALA A 168 -11.94 -17.98 14.53
C ALA A 168 -13.23 -17.80 13.72
N LYS A 169 -14.37 -18.34 14.17
CA LYS A 169 -15.66 -18.18 13.46
C LYS A 169 -16.16 -16.73 13.49
N GLU A 170 -15.98 -16.03 14.59
CA GLU A 170 -16.37 -14.62 14.72
C GLU A 170 -15.52 -13.71 13.82
N VAL A 171 -14.21 -13.98 13.75
CA VAL A 171 -13.27 -13.30 12.84
C VAL A 171 -13.63 -13.60 11.39
N THR A 172 -13.81 -14.86 10.99
CA THR A 172 -14.24 -15.25 9.64
C THR A 172 -15.55 -14.57 9.26
N GLY A 173 -16.56 -14.58 10.14
CA GLY A 173 -17.83 -13.91 9.89
C GLY A 173 -17.70 -12.40 9.72
N THR A 174 -16.77 -11.77 10.45
CA THR A 174 -16.49 -10.33 10.32
C THR A 174 -15.82 -10.00 8.99
N ILE A 175 -14.82 -10.80 8.59
CA ILE A 175 -14.15 -10.64 7.29
C ILE A 175 -15.14 -10.87 6.14
N LEU A 176 -15.97 -11.92 6.22
CA LEU A 176 -16.97 -12.23 5.20
C LEU A 176 -17.96 -11.08 5.01
N ARG A 177 -18.48 -10.49 6.11
CA ARG A 177 -19.37 -9.31 6.03
C ARG A 177 -18.70 -8.11 5.37
N ALA A 178 -17.41 -7.88 5.65
CA ALA A 178 -16.66 -6.80 5.03
C ALA A 178 -16.48 -7.03 3.52
N ILE A 179 -16.18 -8.27 3.11
CA ILE A 179 -16.06 -8.66 1.70
C ILE A 179 -17.42 -8.51 1.00
N GLN A 180 -18.50 -9.01 1.59
CA GLN A 180 -19.86 -8.89 1.05
C GLN A 180 -20.29 -7.42 0.88
N ALA A 181 -19.96 -6.55 1.83
CA ALA A 181 -20.26 -5.13 1.74
C ALA A 181 -19.46 -4.42 0.63
N ALA A 182 -18.26 -4.92 0.31
CA ALA A 182 -17.42 -4.40 -0.75
C ALA A 182 -17.73 -5.03 -2.13
N TYR A 183 -18.39 -6.18 -2.17
CA TYR A 183 -18.62 -6.94 -3.40
C TYR A 183 -19.50 -6.18 -4.39
N ASP A 184 -19.05 -6.16 -5.64
CA ASP A 184 -19.71 -5.50 -6.75
C ASP A 184 -20.54 -6.51 -7.54
N THR A 185 -21.83 -6.57 -7.26
CA THR A 185 -22.77 -7.52 -7.88
C THR A 185 -23.01 -7.28 -9.38
N VAL A 186 -22.49 -6.20 -9.97
CA VAL A 186 -22.70 -5.85 -11.38
C VAL A 186 -21.51 -6.25 -12.25
N TYR A 187 -20.29 -6.09 -11.72
CA TYR A 187 -19.05 -6.33 -12.48
C TYR A 187 -18.11 -7.32 -11.79
N GLY A 188 -18.57 -8.05 -10.77
CA GLY A 188 -17.73 -8.89 -9.90
C GLY A 188 -16.66 -8.11 -9.13
N GLY A 189 -15.91 -8.76 -8.24
CA GLY A 189 -14.82 -8.14 -7.48
C GLY A 189 -15.27 -7.17 -6.39
N PHE A 190 -14.34 -6.34 -5.92
CA PHE A 190 -14.53 -5.58 -4.67
C PHE A 190 -14.21 -4.10 -4.84
N GLY A 191 -14.98 -3.26 -4.17
CA GLY A 191 -14.79 -1.82 -4.12
C GLY A 191 -15.29 -1.10 -5.38
N ARG A 192 -14.67 0.05 -5.67
CA ARG A 192 -15.02 0.94 -6.78
C ARG A 192 -13.78 1.18 -7.66
N ALA A 193 -13.83 2.19 -8.52
CA ALA A 193 -12.67 2.66 -9.29
C ALA A 193 -11.69 3.47 -8.41
N PRO A 194 -10.36 3.33 -8.60
CA PRO A 194 -9.69 2.28 -9.38
C PRO A 194 -9.89 0.90 -8.71
N LYS A 195 -10.12 -0.12 -9.53
CA LYS A 195 -10.54 -1.45 -9.06
C LYS A 195 -9.39 -2.45 -9.14
N PHE A 196 -9.13 -3.14 -8.03
CA PHE A 196 -8.02 -4.07 -7.86
C PHE A 196 -8.49 -5.54 -7.79
N PRO A 197 -7.69 -6.50 -8.28
CA PRO A 197 -7.97 -7.94 -8.22
C PRO A 197 -8.29 -8.53 -6.83
N HIS A 198 -7.61 -8.05 -5.78
CA HIS A 198 -7.70 -8.59 -4.41
C HIS A 198 -7.64 -10.14 -4.31
N PRO A 199 -6.52 -10.78 -4.71
CA PRO A 199 -6.40 -12.24 -4.69
C PRO A 199 -6.68 -12.85 -3.31
N ASP A 200 -6.26 -12.20 -2.21
CA ASP A 200 -6.49 -12.72 -0.86
C ASP A 200 -7.97 -12.78 -0.48
N ALA A 201 -8.79 -11.84 -0.99
CA ALA A 201 -10.23 -11.84 -0.74
C ALA A 201 -10.91 -13.00 -1.49
N ILE A 202 -10.48 -13.28 -2.72
CA ILE A 202 -10.97 -14.42 -3.51
C ILE A 202 -10.54 -15.73 -2.84
N ALA A 203 -9.28 -15.85 -2.41
CA ALA A 203 -8.78 -17.00 -1.69
C ALA A 203 -9.57 -17.25 -0.40
N PHE A 204 -9.89 -16.19 0.34
CA PHE A 204 -10.72 -16.26 1.54
C PHE A 204 -12.13 -16.79 1.23
N LEU A 205 -12.78 -16.32 0.15
CA LEU A 205 -14.10 -16.80 -0.27
C LEU A 205 -14.05 -18.29 -0.65
N LEU A 206 -13.08 -18.70 -1.47
CA LEU A 206 -12.92 -20.11 -1.88
C LEU A 206 -12.67 -21.02 -0.67
N ASN A 207 -11.81 -20.61 0.27
CA ASN A 207 -11.57 -21.35 1.51
C ASN A 207 -12.82 -21.42 2.41
N THR A 208 -13.57 -20.31 2.49
CA THR A 208 -14.83 -20.27 3.24
C THR A 208 -15.85 -21.22 2.63
N PHE A 209 -15.98 -21.24 1.30
CA PHE A 209 -16.85 -22.17 0.59
C PHE A 209 -16.46 -23.63 0.88
N MET A 210 -15.18 -23.98 0.82
CA MET A 210 -14.75 -25.35 1.12
C MET A 210 -15.18 -25.80 2.53
N ALA A 211 -15.20 -24.89 3.50
CA ALA A 211 -15.62 -25.19 4.87
C ALA A 211 -17.14 -25.16 5.08
N SER A 212 -17.87 -24.22 4.48
CA SER A 212 -19.30 -23.99 4.73
C SER A 212 -20.23 -24.63 3.70
N GLN A 213 -19.74 -24.90 2.50
CA GLN A 213 -20.50 -25.27 1.30
C GLN A 213 -21.56 -24.23 0.88
N ASP A 214 -21.41 -22.98 1.31
CA ASP A 214 -22.32 -21.87 0.99
C ASP A 214 -22.14 -21.39 -0.47
N GLN A 215 -23.16 -21.62 -1.29
CA GLN A 215 -23.11 -21.30 -2.72
C GLN A 215 -23.02 -19.80 -3.00
N ASP A 216 -23.58 -18.94 -2.14
CA ASP A 216 -23.51 -17.49 -2.35
C ASP A 216 -22.05 -17.01 -2.25
N VAL A 217 -21.26 -17.64 -1.37
CA VAL A 217 -19.82 -17.38 -1.22
C VAL A 217 -19.04 -17.84 -2.45
N LEU A 218 -19.36 -19.02 -2.99
CA LEU A 218 -18.73 -19.51 -4.21
C LEU A 218 -19.03 -18.59 -5.40
N VAL A 219 -20.29 -18.18 -5.56
CA VAL A 219 -20.72 -17.27 -6.63
C VAL A 219 -19.93 -15.97 -6.59
N MET A 220 -19.74 -15.36 -5.41
CA MET A 220 -18.93 -14.13 -5.31
C MET A 220 -17.49 -14.33 -5.81
N ALA A 221 -16.88 -15.47 -5.51
CA ALA A 221 -15.51 -15.77 -5.95
C ALA A 221 -15.45 -16.02 -7.46
N THR A 222 -16.31 -16.89 -8.00
CA THR A 222 -16.29 -17.28 -9.42
C THR A 222 -16.73 -16.14 -10.32
N ASP A 223 -17.77 -15.39 -9.93
CA ASP A 223 -18.24 -14.22 -10.67
C ASP A 223 -17.16 -13.14 -10.76
N THR A 224 -16.38 -12.95 -9.69
CA THR A 224 -15.22 -12.06 -9.70
C THR A 224 -14.16 -12.51 -10.70
N LEU A 225 -13.78 -13.80 -10.66
CA LEU A 225 -12.79 -14.36 -11.57
C LEU A 225 -13.25 -14.29 -13.03
N ASP A 226 -14.51 -14.59 -13.31
CA ASP A 226 -15.10 -14.58 -14.65
C ASP A 226 -15.08 -13.17 -15.25
N HIS A 227 -15.55 -12.17 -14.50
CA HIS A 227 -15.51 -10.77 -14.95
C HIS A 227 -14.09 -10.28 -15.19
N MET A 228 -13.14 -10.65 -14.31
CA MET A 228 -11.74 -10.29 -14.50
C MET A 228 -11.14 -10.95 -15.76
N ASN A 229 -11.33 -12.26 -15.94
CA ASN A 229 -10.84 -13.03 -17.08
C ASN A 229 -11.41 -12.54 -18.42
N ALA A 230 -12.66 -12.08 -18.42
CA ALA A 230 -13.35 -11.58 -19.60
C ALA A 230 -13.09 -10.10 -19.92
N SER A 231 -12.28 -9.41 -19.12
CA SER A 231 -12.04 -7.96 -19.24
C SER A 231 -10.65 -7.60 -19.77
N GLU A 232 -10.44 -6.31 -20.04
CA GLU A 232 -9.13 -5.75 -20.42
C GLU A 232 -8.06 -5.91 -19.32
N LEU A 233 -8.46 -6.28 -18.08
CA LEU A 233 -7.52 -6.53 -17.00
C LEU A 233 -6.66 -7.77 -17.25
N TRP A 234 -7.18 -8.77 -17.95
CA TRP A 234 -6.40 -9.91 -18.41
C TRP A 234 -5.59 -9.52 -19.65
N ASP A 235 -4.28 -9.74 -19.59
CA ASP A 235 -3.41 -9.53 -20.74
C ASP A 235 -3.56 -10.69 -21.74
N ALA A 236 -4.34 -10.45 -22.79
CA ALA A 236 -4.56 -11.43 -23.86
C ALA A 236 -3.32 -11.70 -24.75
N VAL A 237 -2.24 -10.90 -24.62
CA VAL A 237 -1.02 -11.04 -25.42
C VAL A 237 0.01 -11.89 -24.70
N GLU A 238 0.33 -11.52 -23.46
CA GLU A 238 1.39 -12.19 -22.67
C GLU A 238 0.86 -13.06 -21.52
N GLY A 239 -0.45 -13.02 -21.27
CA GLY A 239 -1.08 -13.69 -20.13
C GLY A 239 -0.86 -12.95 -18.80
N GLY A 240 -1.66 -13.35 -17.80
CA GLY A 240 -1.64 -12.74 -16.47
C GLY A 240 -2.51 -11.47 -16.38
N PHE A 241 -2.67 -10.96 -15.17
CA PHE A 241 -3.47 -9.78 -14.88
C PHE A 241 -2.59 -8.54 -14.72
N PHE A 242 -3.04 -7.45 -15.36
CA PHE A 242 -2.59 -6.12 -15.01
C PHE A 242 -3.00 -5.75 -13.58
N ARG A 243 -2.28 -4.82 -12.97
CA ARG A 243 -2.33 -4.56 -11.54
C ARG A 243 -3.70 -4.08 -11.06
N TYR A 244 -4.34 -3.21 -11.84
CA TYR A 244 -5.67 -2.67 -11.54
C TYR A 244 -6.30 -2.04 -12.78
N ALA A 245 -7.61 -1.88 -12.76
CA ALA A 245 -8.35 -1.11 -13.75
C ALA A 245 -8.70 0.28 -13.21
N THR A 246 -8.57 1.31 -14.05
CA THR A 246 -8.94 2.67 -13.65
C THR A 246 -10.46 2.85 -13.52
N LYS A 247 -11.27 1.94 -14.09
CA LYS A 247 -12.73 1.94 -13.99
C LYS A 247 -13.27 0.74 -13.21
N ARG A 248 -14.54 0.84 -12.81
CA ARG A 248 -15.27 -0.19 -12.02
C ARG A 248 -15.56 -1.46 -12.82
N ASP A 249 -15.68 -1.35 -14.13
CA ASP A 249 -16.00 -2.42 -15.07
C ASP A 249 -14.76 -3.17 -15.58
N TRP A 250 -13.62 -3.02 -14.90
CA TRP A 250 -12.33 -3.59 -15.26
C TRP A 250 -11.70 -3.06 -16.56
N SER A 251 -12.27 -2.02 -17.18
CA SER A 251 -11.69 -1.39 -18.37
C SER A 251 -10.58 -0.39 -18.04
N THR A 252 -9.75 -0.10 -19.05
CA THR A 252 -8.63 0.84 -18.97
C THR A 252 -7.62 0.41 -17.88
N PRO A 253 -6.93 -0.72 -18.07
CA PRO A 253 -5.98 -1.25 -17.10
C PRO A 253 -4.74 -0.37 -16.99
N HIS A 254 -4.12 -0.41 -15.82
CA HIS A 254 -2.75 0.06 -15.64
C HIS A 254 -1.80 -1.09 -15.95
N TYR A 255 -1.10 -1.01 -17.09
CA TYR A 255 -0.38 -2.11 -17.78
C TYR A 255 0.83 -2.75 -17.05
N GLU A 256 0.95 -2.52 -15.75
CA GLU A 256 1.95 -3.13 -14.90
C GLU A 256 1.44 -4.49 -14.40
N LYS A 257 2.30 -5.51 -14.36
CA LYS A 257 1.97 -6.83 -13.80
C LYS A 257 2.76 -7.05 -12.53
N MET A 258 2.06 -7.19 -11.41
CA MET A 258 2.70 -7.51 -10.14
C MET A 258 2.88 -9.01 -10.01
N LEU A 259 4.11 -9.46 -9.72
CA LEU A 259 4.42 -10.87 -9.51
C LEU A 259 3.57 -11.47 -8.39
N SER A 260 3.50 -10.79 -7.24
CA SER A 260 2.70 -11.23 -6.09
C SER A 260 1.20 -11.33 -6.42
N GLY A 261 0.67 -10.32 -7.13
CA GLY A 261 -0.73 -10.31 -7.56
C GLY A 261 -1.04 -11.48 -8.50
N ASN A 262 -0.17 -11.72 -9.49
CA ASN A 262 -0.35 -12.82 -10.45
C ASN A 262 -0.16 -14.20 -9.81
N ALA A 263 0.78 -14.35 -8.86
CA ALA A 263 0.94 -15.59 -8.10
C ALA A 263 -0.34 -15.92 -7.32
N GLY A 264 -0.89 -14.96 -6.59
CA GLY A 264 -2.15 -15.14 -5.86
C GLY A 264 -3.33 -15.45 -6.79
N GLN A 265 -3.39 -14.83 -7.97
CA GLN A 265 -4.45 -15.13 -8.94
C GLN A 265 -4.31 -16.51 -9.57
N LEU A 266 -3.09 -16.98 -9.82
CA LEU A 266 -2.86 -18.35 -10.27
C LEU A 266 -3.37 -19.36 -9.23
N ASP A 267 -3.05 -19.15 -7.96
CA ASP A 267 -3.54 -20.00 -6.87
C ASP A 267 -5.08 -20.00 -6.80
N ASN A 268 -5.71 -18.83 -6.98
CA ASN A 268 -7.17 -18.70 -6.99
C ASN A 268 -7.83 -19.42 -8.17
N LEU A 269 -7.26 -19.31 -9.37
CA LEU A 269 -7.77 -20.01 -10.55
C LEU A 269 -7.70 -21.53 -10.36
N VAL A 270 -6.57 -22.03 -9.84
CA VAL A 270 -6.42 -23.47 -9.51
C VAL A 270 -7.43 -23.90 -8.45
N ALA A 271 -7.61 -23.13 -7.37
CA ALA A 271 -8.58 -23.44 -6.33
C ALA A 271 -10.03 -23.40 -6.85
N ALA A 272 -10.37 -22.43 -7.70
CA ALA A 272 -11.67 -22.33 -8.35
C ALA A 272 -11.92 -23.53 -9.28
N TRP A 273 -10.93 -23.95 -10.09
CA TRP A 273 -11.01 -25.18 -10.88
C TRP A 273 -11.23 -26.41 -10.00
N GLN A 274 -10.52 -26.51 -8.87
CA GLN A 274 -10.63 -27.66 -7.98
C GLN A 274 -12.05 -27.85 -7.44
N VAL A 275 -12.74 -26.76 -7.10
CA VAL A 275 -14.10 -26.81 -6.52
C VAL A 275 -15.22 -26.81 -7.56
N THR A 276 -15.04 -26.17 -8.72
CA THR A 276 -16.08 -26.05 -9.75
C THR A 276 -15.93 -27.04 -10.90
N LYS A 277 -14.71 -27.53 -11.15
CA LYS A 277 -14.30 -28.26 -12.37
C LYS A 277 -14.53 -27.49 -13.68
N ASN A 278 -14.70 -26.17 -13.62
CA ASN A 278 -14.81 -25.35 -14.82
C ASN A 278 -13.44 -25.23 -15.52
N PRO A 279 -13.29 -25.70 -16.78
CA PRO A 279 -12.01 -25.69 -17.49
C PRO A 279 -11.53 -24.30 -17.95
N GLN A 280 -12.32 -23.25 -17.71
CA GLN A 280 -11.88 -21.87 -17.98
C GLN A 280 -10.94 -21.31 -16.90
N TYR A 281 -10.85 -21.97 -15.74
CA TYR A 281 -9.91 -21.64 -14.65
C TYR A 281 -8.65 -22.51 -14.72
#